data_AF-A0A9D1BZC4-F1
#
_entry.id   AF-A0A9D1BZC4-F1
#
_cell.length_a   1.000
_cell.length_b   1.000
_cell.length_c   1.000
_cell.angle_alpha   90.00
_cell.angle_beta   90.00
_cell.angle_gamma   90.00
#
_symmetry.space_group_name_H-M   'P 1'
#
loop_
_entity.id
_entity.type
_entity.pdbx_description
1 polymer ?
#
loop_
_entity_poly.entity_id
_entity_poly.type
_entity_poly.pdbx_seq_one_letter_code
_entity_poly.pdbx_strand_id
1 'polypeptide(L)'
;MEKRTGRPWNWHSLVSFYLLFASIVLLISGVALFVAPSGRAARTLDWSLLGLDKEQWEAIHTLFGYLTTVFGLYHLVLNWKVLLNYLRDRARRAYRLRAELVVALLLTILVVGGSAASVPPFSTVMDWGESLKGSWDQSSALPSTTVVVEEEHDDEGSSVGWGRFTVEEICAQEGVPVDEGIARLAAYGIQAEPTSRIRDLADATEYEPGDLVDILKGMEPGTHEEE
;
A
#
# COMPACT_ATOMS: atom_id res chain seq x y z
N MET A 1 55.80 8.91 30.29
CA MET A 1 54.54 9.07 29.51
C MET A 1 53.60 7.95 29.90
N GLU A 2 52.52 8.27 30.59
CA GLU A 2 51.54 7.26 31.01
C GLU A 2 50.56 7.00 29.86
N LYS A 3 50.48 5.76 29.37
CA LYS A 3 49.50 5.40 28.34
C LYS A 3 48.12 5.44 28.96
N ARG A 4 47.35 6.50 28.70
CA ARG A 4 45.90 6.52 28.95
C ARG A 4 45.25 5.44 28.11
N THR A 5 45.03 4.27 28.70
CA THR A 5 44.19 3.23 28.13
C THR A 5 42.75 3.74 28.15
N GLY A 6 42.22 4.09 26.96
CA GLY A 6 40.82 4.48 26.84
C GLY A 6 39.90 3.36 27.35
N ARG A 7 38.78 3.73 27.98
CA ARG A 7 37.75 2.74 28.34
C ARG A 7 37.32 1.97 27.09
N PRO A 8 37.19 0.63 27.16
CA PRO A 8 36.69 -0.15 26.03
C PRO A 8 35.25 0.27 25.70
N TRP A 9 34.92 0.23 24.41
CA TRP A 9 33.58 0.55 23.91
C TRP A 9 32.52 -0.40 24.50
N ASN A 10 31.41 0.17 24.96
CA ASN A 10 30.32 -0.60 25.57
C ASN A 10 29.15 -0.76 24.58
N TRP A 11 29.19 -1.87 23.82
CA TRP A 11 28.12 -2.19 22.86
C TRP A 11 26.75 -2.40 23.54
N HIS A 12 26.69 -3.00 24.73
CA HIS A 12 25.42 -3.20 25.45
C HIS A 12 24.71 -1.89 25.74
N SER A 13 25.44 -0.87 26.20
CA SER A 13 24.88 0.47 26.44
C SER A 13 24.40 1.12 25.15
N LEU A 14 25.22 1.14 24.09
CA LEU A 14 24.80 1.75 22.82
C LEU A 14 23.55 1.09 22.26
N VAL A 15 23.54 -0.23 22.14
CA VAL A 15 22.40 -0.97 21.56
C VAL A 15 21.11 -0.71 22.36
N SER A 16 21.21 -0.63 23.69
CA SER A 16 20.05 -0.37 24.55
C SER A 16 19.52 1.08 24.41
N PHE A 17 20.42 2.08 24.38
CA PHE A 17 20.01 3.48 24.16
C PHE A 17 19.50 3.71 22.73
N TYR A 18 20.12 3.07 21.73
CA TYR A 18 19.65 3.12 20.34
C TYR A 18 18.22 2.59 20.24
N LEU A 19 17.94 1.39 20.76
CA LEU A 19 16.59 0.81 20.73
C LEU A 19 15.56 1.68 21.47
N LEU A 20 15.94 2.28 22.59
CA LEU A 20 15.08 3.22 23.31
C LEU A 20 14.70 4.42 22.43
N PHE A 21 15.68 5.14 21.87
CA PHE A 21 15.40 6.32 21.05
C PHE A 21 14.70 5.95 19.73
N ALA A 22 15.09 4.84 19.10
CA ALA A 22 14.46 4.33 17.89
C ALA A 22 12.98 3.95 18.12
N SER A 23 12.63 3.39 19.28
CA SER A 23 11.23 3.09 19.62
C SER A 23 10.37 4.35 19.77
N ILE A 24 10.94 5.47 20.25
CA ILE A 24 10.26 6.77 20.31
C ILE A 24 10.03 7.31 18.89
N VAL A 25 11.04 7.24 18.01
CA VAL A 25 10.90 7.64 16.60
C VAL A 25 9.87 6.80 15.87
N LEU A 26 9.85 5.48 16.10
CA LEU A 26 8.84 4.57 15.52
C LEU A 26 7.42 4.85 16.02
N LEU A 27 7.26 5.21 17.30
CA LEU A 27 5.96 5.60 17.84
C LEU A 27 5.45 6.91 17.21
N ILE A 28 6.31 7.94 17.14
CA ILE A 28 5.95 9.25 16.56
C ILE A 28 5.63 9.11 15.07
N SER A 29 6.49 8.43 14.30
CA SER A 29 6.25 8.20 12.87
C SER A 29 5.05 7.28 12.61
N GLY A 30 4.82 6.27 13.45
CA GLY A 30 3.61 5.44 13.36
C GLY A 30 2.33 6.23 13.56
N VAL A 31 2.31 7.17 14.52
CA VAL A 31 1.18 8.10 14.72
C VAL A 31 1.05 9.08 13.54
N ALA A 32 2.16 9.61 13.01
CA ALA A 32 2.15 10.47 11.83
C ALA A 32 1.50 9.76 10.63
N LEU A 33 1.91 8.52 10.34
CA LEU A 33 1.38 7.71 9.23
C LEU A 33 -0.04 7.20 9.46
N PHE A 34 -0.46 7.05 10.71
CA PHE A 34 -1.85 6.72 11.05
C PHE A 34 -2.80 7.89 10.72
N VAL A 35 -2.38 9.13 10.99
CA VAL A 35 -3.15 10.35 10.70
C VAL A 35 -3.03 10.78 9.22
N ALA A 36 -1.93 10.41 8.55
CA ALA A 36 -1.63 10.83 7.18
C ALA A 36 -2.73 10.42 6.17
N PRO A 37 -3.06 11.30 5.20
CA PRO A 37 -4.09 11.04 4.18
C PRO A 37 -3.71 9.93 3.19
N SER A 38 -4.64 9.61 2.29
CA SER A 38 -4.38 8.78 1.11
C SER A 38 -3.22 9.35 0.28
N GLY A 39 -2.50 8.52 -0.48
CA GLY A 39 -1.33 8.99 -1.26
C GLY A 39 -1.68 10.09 -2.27
N ARG A 40 -2.89 10.07 -2.83
CA ARG A 40 -3.40 11.13 -3.71
C ARG A 40 -3.71 12.41 -2.92
N ALA A 41 -4.50 12.31 -1.85
CA ALA A 41 -4.87 13.47 -1.04
C ALA A 41 -3.66 14.13 -0.35
N ALA A 42 -2.62 13.35 -0.01
CA ALA A 42 -1.35 13.88 0.49
C ALA A 42 -0.70 14.86 -0.50
N ARG A 43 -0.64 14.49 -1.79
CA ARG A 43 -0.04 15.32 -2.84
C ARG A 43 -0.90 16.52 -3.22
N THR A 44 -2.22 16.36 -3.29
CA THR A 44 -3.12 17.47 -3.66
C THR A 44 -3.31 18.51 -2.56
N LEU A 45 -3.13 18.13 -1.29
CA LEU A 45 -3.26 19.02 -0.13
C LEU A 45 -1.91 19.57 0.37
N ASP A 46 -0.79 19.27 -0.31
CA ASP A 46 0.58 19.52 0.15
C ASP A 46 0.78 19.13 1.64
N TRP A 47 0.32 17.91 1.97
CA TRP A 47 0.22 17.48 3.36
C TRP A 47 1.60 17.34 3.99
N SER A 48 1.82 18.10 5.06
CA SER A 48 3.02 18.01 5.88
C SER A 48 2.68 18.00 7.36
N LEU A 49 3.49 17.27 8.14
CA LEU A 49 3.41 17.21 9.59
C LEU A 49 4.80 17.43 10.16
N LEU A 50 4.94 18.44 11.04
CA LEU A 50 6.22 18.95 11.56
C LEU A 50 7.22 19.37 10.46
N GLY A 51 6.72 19.78 9.28
CA GLY A 51 7.54 20.19 8.14
C GLY A 51 8.12 19.04 7.32
N LEU A 52 7.64 17.80 7.53
CA LEU A 52 7.94 16.65 6.70
C LEU A 52 6.68 16.17 5.98
N ASP A 53 6.81 15.81 4.71
CA ASP A 53 5.73 15.21 3.93
C ASP A 53 5.48 13.74 4.32
N LYS A 54 4.43 13.14 3.75
CA LYS A 54 4.06 11.75 4.03
C LYS A 54 5.16 10.74 3.66
N GLU A 55 5.81 10.92 2.51
CA GLU A 55 6.79 9.99 1.95
C GLU A 55 8.08 9.98 2.81
N GLN A 56 8.45 11.15 3.33
CA GLN A 56 9.51 11.32 4.33
C GLN A 56 9.18 10.62 5.65
N TRP A 57 7.93 10.71 6.13
CA TRP A 57 7.50 9.95 7.31
C TRP A 57 7.51 8.44 7.08
N GLU A 58 7.11 7.96 5.88
CA GLU A 58 7.16 6.55 5.49
C GLU A 58 8.61 6.03 5.43
N ALA A 59 9.54 6.82 4.87
CA ALA A 59 10.96 6.51 4.82
C ALA A 59 11.58 6.42 6.23
N ILE A 60 11.29 7.40 7.10
CA ILE A 60 11.76 7.39 8.50
C ILE A 60 11.24 6.16 9.24
N HIS A 61 9.94 5.88 9.16
CA HIS A 61 9.33 4.74 9.86
C HIS A 61 9.94 3.41 9.40
N THR A 62 10.03 3.21 8.08
CA THR A 62 10.52 1.97 7.48
C THR A 62 11.99 1.72 7.81
N LEU A 63 12.85 2.73 7.67
CA LEU A 63 14.28 2.61 7.96
C LEU A 63 14.55 2.35 9.45
N PHE A 64 13.89 3.09 10.35
CA PHE A 64 13.99 2.83 11.77
C PHE A 64 13.40 1.47 12.16
N GLY A 65 12.39 0.97 11.45
CA GLY A 65 11.82 -0.36 11.67
C GLY A 65 12.83 -1.47 11.39
N TYR A 66 13.46 -1.44 10.21
CA TYR A 66 14.50 -2.41 9.85
C TYR A 66 15.71 -2.35 10.80
N LEU A 67 16.21 -1.15 11.11
CA LEU A 67 17.35 -0.99 12.03
C LEU A 67 16.99 -1.43 13.45
N THR A 68 15.81 -1.09 13.96
CA THR A 68 15.32 -1.56 15.28
C THR A 68 15.24 -3.08 15.33
N THR A 69 14.79 -3.73 14.25
CA THR A 69 14.76 -5.19 14.13
C THR A 69 16.17 -5.78 14.22
N VAL A 70 17.13 -5.27 13.45
CA VAL A 70 18.53 -5.73 13.45
C VAL A 70 19.19 -5.52 14.81
N PHE A 71 19.06 -4.33 15.40
CA PHE A 71 19.61 -4.03 16.73
C PHE A 71 18.91 -4.82 17.83
N GLY A 72 17.62 -5.15 17.69
CA GLY A 72 16.86 -5.99 18.62
C GLY A 72 17.35 -7.44 18.62
N LEU A 73 17.60 -8.02 17.45
CA LEU A 73 18.23 -9.33 17.32
C LEU A 73 19.65 -9.32 17.91
N TYR A 74 20.45 -8.28 17.65
CA TYR A 74 21.79 -8.14 18.22
C TYR A 74 21.75 -7.97 19.76
N HIS A 75 20.78 -7.20 20.29
CA HIS A 75 20.53 -7.08 21.72
C HIS A 75 20.23 -8.44 22.37
N LEU A 76 19.44 -9.29 21.69
CA LEU A 76 19.13 -10.65 22.15
C LEU A 76 20.38 -11.53 22.22
N VAL A 77 21.28 -11.44 21.24
CA VAL A 77 22.58 -12.16 21.24
C VAL A 77 23.49 -11.64 22.36
N LEU A 78 23.63 -10.32 22.51
CA LEU A 78 24.44 -9.70 23.57
C LEU A 78 23.98 -10.07 24.99
N ASN A 79 22.68 -10.33 25.16
CA ASN A 79 22.05 -10.68 26.44
C ASN A 79 21.64 -12.16 26.53
N TRP A 80 22.05 -13.01 25.58
CA TRP A 80 21.58 -14.40 25.46
C TRP A 80 21.80 -15.23 26.73
N LYS A 81 22.94 -15.03 27.40
CA LYS A 81 23.25 -15.68 28.69
C LYS A 81 22.32 -15.22 29.82
N VAL A 82 21.93 -13.95 29.83
CA VAL A 82 21.00 -13.40 30.83
C VAL A 82 19.59 -13.96 30.61
N LEU A 83 19.13 -13.99 29.35
CA LEU A 83 17.86 -14.59 28.96
C LEU A 83 17.80 -16.08 29.32
N LEU A 84 18.82 -16.86 28.94
CA LEU A 84 18.89 -18.28 29.27
C LEU A 84 18.97 -18.53 30.77
N ASN A 85 19.70 -17.71 31.54
CA ASN A 85 19.73 -17.83 33.00
C ASN A 85 18.38 -17.50 33.63
N TYR A 86 17.70 -16.43 33.18
CA TYR A 86 16.35 -16.08 33.62
C TYR A 86 15.35 -17.22 33.34
N LEU A 87 15.35 -17.76 32.12
CA LEU A 87 14.51 -18.88 31.72
C LEU A 87 14.85 -20.15 32.51
N ARG A 88 16.14 -20.48 32.69
CA ARG A 88 16.61 -21.68 33.40
C ARG A 88 16.33 -21.64 34.91
N ASP A 89 16.49 -20.49 35.55
CA ASP A 89 16.25 -20.34 36.99
C ASP A 89 14.76 -20.18 37.34
N ARG A 90 13.95 -19.70 36.37
CA ARG A 90 12.49 -19.79 36.43
C ARG A 90 12.00 -21.21 36.08
N ALA A 91 12.68 -21.96 35.21
CA ALA A 91 12.36 -23.35 34.85
C ALA A 91 12.54 -24.34 36.01
N ARG A 92 13.45 -24.06 36.96
CA ARG A 92 13.52 -24.81 38.24
C ARG A 92 12.29 -24.58 39.13
N ARG A 93 11.55 -23.49 38.92
CA ARG A 93 10.26 -23.16 39.56
C ARG A 93 9.09 -23.45 38.59
N ALA A 94 9.12 -24.64 37.99
CA ALA A 94 8.43 -25.03 36.75
C ALA A 94 6.91 -24.76 36.67
N TYR A 95 6.19 -24.66 37.79
CA TYR A 95 4.73 -24.63 37.78
C TYR A 95 4.12 -23.32 37.25
N ARG A 96 4.75 -22.16 37.54
CA ARG A 96 4.22 -20.84 37.12
C ARG A 96 4.56 -20.45 35.69
N LEU A 97 5.66 -20.97 35.15
CA LEU A 97 6.12 -20.65 33.79
C LEU A 97 5.12 -21.08 32.71
N ARG A 98 4.40 -22.19 32.91
CA ARG A 98 3.38 -22.65 31.98
C ARG A 98 2.24 -21.65 31.87
N ALA A 99 1.70 -21.19 32.98
CA ALA A 99 0.57 -20.26 32.99
C ALA A 99 0.93 -18.90 32.34
N GLU A 100 2.04 -18.28 32.74
CA GLU A 100 2.44 -16.96 32.23
C GLU A 100 2.77 -17.00 30.73
N LEU A 101 3.48 -18.03 30.26
CA LEU A 101 3.80 -18.19 28.82
C LEU A 101 2.59 -18.57 27.99
N VAL A 102 1.69 -19.43 28.51
CA VAL A 102 0.44 -19.77 27.81
C VAL A 102 -0.48 -18.56 27.73
N VAL A 103 -0.58 -17.74 28.79
CA VAL A 103 -1.34 -16.47 28.74
C VAL A 103 -0.73 -15.50 27.73
N ALA A 104 0.60 -15.33 27.72
CA ALA A 104 1.25 -14.48 26.72
C ALA A 104 1.00 -14.97 25.28
N LEU A 105 1.14 -16.28 25.04
CA LEU A 105 0.88 -16.88 23.72
C LEU A 105 -0.59 -16.77 23.31
N LEU A 106 -1.54 -17.04 24.22
CA LEU A 106 -2.97 -16.91 23.96
C LEU A 106 -3.35 -15.45 23.70
N LEU A 107 -2.76 -14.47 24.42
CA LEU A 107 -2.95 -13.06 24.13
C LEU A 107 -2.39 -12.68 22.76
N THR A 108 -1.21 -13.17 22.38
CA THR A 108 -0.67 -12.96 21.03
C THR A 108 -1.59 -13.54 19.95
N ILE A 109 -2.07 -14.77 20.12
CA ILE A 109 -3.00 -15.42 19.18
C ILE A 109 -4.33 -14.67 19.13
N LEU A 110 -4.86 -14.21 20.28
CA LEU A 110 -6.09 -13.45 20.37
C LEU A 110 -5.99 -12.11 19.65
N VAL A 111 -4.89 -11.37 19.82
CA VAL A 111 -4.65 -10.09 19.12
C VAL A 111 -4.50 -10.33 17.62
N VAL A 112 -3.64 -11.26 17.21
CA VAL A 112 -3.42 -11.57 15.78
C VAL A 112 -4.71 -12.05 15.10
N GLY A 113 -5.40 -13.02 15.70
CA GLY A 113 -6.65 -13.56 15.15
C GLY A 113 -7.80 -12.56 15.18
N GLY A 114 -7.93 -11.77 16.24
CA GLY A 114 -8.95 -10.73 16.36
C GLY A 114 -8.76 -9.59 15.37
N SER A 115 -7.52 -9.14 15.16
CA SER A 115 -7.18 -8.17 14.11
C SER A 115 -7.39 -8.74 12.70
N ALA A 116 -6.97 -9.98 12.44
CA ALA A 116 -7.12 -10.61 11.12
C ALA A 116 -8.58 -10.93 10.75
N ALA A 117 -9.44 -11.14 11.74
CA ALA A 117 -10.88 -11.34 11.56
C ALA A 117 -11.70 -10.04 11.60
N SER A 118 -11.06 -8.88 11.74
CA SER A 118 -11.70 -7.55 11.84
C SER A 118 -12.83 -7.48 12.89
N VAL A 119 -12.63 -8.13 14.04
CA VAL A 119 -13.64 -8.17 15.12
C VAL A 119 -13.37 -7.07 16.16
N PRO A 120 -14.38 -6.34 16.67
CA PRO A 120 -14.19 -5.40 17.77
C PRO A 120 -13.59 -6.06 19.02
N PRO A 121 -12.68 -5.40 19.77
CA PRO A 121 -12.21 -4.02 19.60
C PRO A 121 -11.01 -3.86 18.66
N PHE A 122 -10.62 -4.90 17.91
CA PHE A 122 -9.43 -4.86 17.06
C PHE A 122 -9.66 -4.06 15.76
N SER A 123 -10.87 -4.11 15.20
CA SER A 123 -11.23 -3.27 14.04
C SER A 123 -11.30 -1.78 14.39
N THR A 124 -11.79 -1.41 15.58
CA THR A 124 -12.17 -0.02 15.91
C THR A 124 -11.06 1.02 15.75
N VAL A 125 -9.79 0.62 15.86
CA VAL A 125 -8.64 1.52 15.58
C VAL A 125 -8.45 1.70 14.07
N MET A 126 -8.61 0.65 13.27
CA MET A 126 -8.55 0.72 11.81
C MET A 126 -9.74 1.48 11.23
N ASP A 127 -10.95 1.17 11.69
CA ASP A 127 -12.20 1.86 11.30
C ASP A 127 -12.10 3.38 11.55
N TRP A 128 -11.49 3.78 12.68
CA TRP A 128 -11.19 5.19 12.97
C TRP A 128 -10.16 5.79 12.01
N GLY A 129 -9.05 5.09 11.73
CA GLY A 129 -8.04 5.53 10.77
C GLY A 129 -8.59 5.70 9.35
N GLU A 130 -9.53 4.84 8.93
CA GLU A 130 -10.24 4.96 7.66
C GLU A 130 -11.18 6.18 7.66
N SER A 131 -11.91 6.44 8.75
CA SER A 131 -12.76 7.64 8.87
C SER A 131 -11.97 8.95 8.77
N LEU A 132 -10.74 8.97 9.32
CA LEU A 132 -9.82 10.11 9.18
C LEU A 132 -9.41 10.29 7.71
N LYS A 133 -8.99 9.20 7.04
CA LYS A 133 -8.59 9.20 5.62
C LYS A 133 -9.71 9.68 4.70
N GLY A 134 -10.95 9.22 4.92
CA GLY A 134 -12.12 9.67 4.16
C GLY A 134 -12.42 11.16 4.29
N SER A 135 -12.16 11.78 5.46
CA SER A 135 -12.36 13.22 5.64
C SER A 135 -11.32 14.08 4.91
N TRP A 136 -10.08 13.59 4.80
CA TRP A 136 -9.05 14.19 3.94
C TRP A 136 -9.42 14.06 2.46
N ASP A 137 -9.86 12.89 2.01
CA ASP A 137 -10.26 12.66 0.62
C ASP A 137 -11.45 13.57 0.23
N GLN A 138 -12.47 13.71 1.09
CA GLN A 138 -13.58 14.65 0.87
C GLN A 138 -13.11 16.12 0.82
N SER A 139 -12.13 16.50 1.64
CA SER A 139 -11.56 17.86 1.62
C SER A 139 -10.75 18.13 0.36
N SER A 140 -10.06 17.12 -0.18
CA SER A 140 -9.35 17.19 -1.47
C SER A 140 -10.25 17.19 -2.70
N ALA A 141 -11.54 16.84 -2.53
CA ALA A 141 -12.53 16.79 -3.61
C ALA A 141 -13.30 18.11 -3.82
N LEU A 142 -13.01 19.16 -3.03
CA LEU A 142 -13.58 20.48 -3.28
C LEU A 142 -12.86 21.14 -4.47
N PRO A 143 -13.60 21.69 -5.44
CA PRO A 143 -13.00 22.13 -6.68
C PRO A 143 -12.19 23.42 -6.48
N SER A 144 -10.89 23.31 -6.74
CA SER A 144 -10.23 24.37 -7.53
C SER A 144 -11.14 24.69 -8.72
N THR A 145 -11.42 25.98 -8.90
CA THR A 145 -12.16 26.64 -9.99
C THR A 145 -12.66 25.75 -11.13
N THR A 146 -13.93 25.90 -11.50
CA THR A 146 -14.53 25.41 -12.75
C THR A 146 -13.76 25.92 -13.98
N VAL A 147 -12.66 25.26 -14.29
CA VAL A 147 -12.05 25.23 -15.61
C VAL A 147 -12.30 23.82 -16.09
N VAL A 148 -13.04 23.70 -17.19
CA VAL A 148 -13.07 22.46 -17.97
C VAL A 148 -11.71 22.37 -18.65
N VAL A 149 -10.74 21.84 -17.92
CA VAL A 149 -9.58 21.16 -18.47
C VAL A 149 -9.86 19.68 -18.21
N GLU A 150 -10.55 19.07 -19.17
CA GLU A 150 -10.19 17.70 -19.53
C GLU A 150 -8.71 17.77 -19.89
N GLU A 151 -7.80 17.06 -19.21
CA GLU A 151 -6.57 16.46 -19.76
C GLU A 151 -5.99 15.41 -18.77
N GLU A 152 -5.69 14.25 -19.33
CA GLU A 152 -4.50 13.39 -19.11
C GLU A 152 -4.21 12.63 -17.78
N HIS A 153 -3.73 11.40 -18.01
CA HIS A 153 -3.09 10.48 -17.07
C HIS A 153 -2.06 9.64 -17.86
N ASP A 154 -0.79 10.02 -17.78
CA ASP A 154 0.37 9.15 -18.08
C ASP A 154 0.91 8.59 -16.74
N ASP A 155 1.62 7.46 -16.59
CA ASP A 155 2.44 6.58 -17.47
C ASP A 155 2.34 5.14 -16.87
N GLU A 156 2.54 3.97 -17.50
CA GLU A 156 3.05 3.52 -18.82
C GLU A 156 2.05 2.48 -19.41
N GLY A 157 1.84 2.27 -20.72
CA GLY A 157 2.18 3.04 -21.93
C GLY A 157 1.27 2.59 -23.10
N SER A 158 0.96 3.51 -24.03
CA SER A 158 0.25 3.29 -25.32
C SER A 158 -0.89 2.24 -25.32
N SER A 159 -1.79 2.27 -24.34
CA SER A 159 -3.06 1.54 -24.39
C SER A 159 -4.10 2.21 -23.50
N VAL A 160 -4.84 3.16 -24.09
CA VAL A 160 -6.00 3.79 -23.44
C VAL A 160 -6.93 2.68 -22.91
N GLY A 161 -7.43 2.83 -21.68
CA GLY A 161 -8.03 1.75 -20.88
C GLY A 161 -9.40 1.23 -21.33
N TRP A 162 -9.59 1.01 -22.63
CA TRP A 162 -10.80 0.55 -23.32
C TRP A 162 -11.25 -0.85 -22.90
N GLY A 163 -10.34 -1.71 -22.47
CA GLY A 163 -10.62 -3.11 -22.15
C GLY A 163 -11.69 -3.35 -21.06
N ARG A 164 -12.06 -2.34 -20.28
CA ARG A 164 -13.12 -2.44 -19.25
C ARG A 164 -14.54 -2.29 -19.80
N PHE A 165 -14.71 -1.67 -20.97
CA PHE A 165 -16.00 -1.31 -21.55
C PHE A 165 -16.59 -2.44 -22.41
N THR A 166 -17.90 -2.42 -22.61
CA THR A 166 -18.59 -3.27 -23.59
C THR A 166 -18.64 -2.62 -24.98
N VAL A 167 -18.93 -3.43 -26.01
CA VAL A 167 -19.19 -2.92 -27.37
C VAL A 167 -20.33 -1.91 -27.39
N GLU A 168 -21.42 -2.15 -26.65
CA GLU A 168 -22.54 -1.21 -26.51
C GLU A 168 -22.12 0.12 -25.87
N GLU A 169 -21.31 0.09 -24.80
CA GLU A 169 -20.83 1.29 -24.11
C GLU A 169 -19.96 2.16 -25.03
N ILE A 170 -19.07 1.55 -25.82
CA ILE A 170 -18.21 2.29 -26.76
C ILE A 170 -19.02 2.80 -27.95
N CYS A 171 -19.93 2.01 -28.51
CA CYS A 171 -20.84 2.47 -29.56
C CYS A 171 -21.67 3.68 -29.09
N ALA A 172 -22.20 3.64 -27.86
CA ALA A 172 -22.93 4.75 -27.27
C ALA A 172 -22.06 5.99 -27.02
N GLN A 173 -20.80 5.82 -26.60
CA GLN A 173 -19.84 6.91 -26.36
C GLN A 173 -19.41 7.59 -27.67
N GLU A 174 -19.18 6.81 -28.73
CA GLU A 174 -18.69 7.27 -30.03
C GLU A 174 -19.82 7.64 -31.01
N GLY A 175 -21.08 7.52 -30.60
CA GLY A 175 -22.25 7.84 -31.43
C GLY A 175 -22.52 6.87 -32.58
N VAL A 176 -21.95 5.67 -32.54
CA VAL A 176 -22.11 4.61 -33.55
C VAL A 176 -23.30 3.72 -33.17
N PRO A 177 -24.21 3.36 -34.09
CA PRO A 177 -25.24 2.37 -33.82
C PRO A 177 -24.61 1.01 -33.45
N VAL A 178 -25.07 0.37 -32.37
CA VAL A 178 -24.48 -0.88 -31.85
C VAL A 178 -24.45 -1.99 -32.92
N ASP A 179 -25.54 -2.13 -33.70
CA ASP A 179 -25.64 -3.07 -34.81
C ASP A 179 -24.58 -2.81 -35.90
N GLU A 180 -24.21 -1.55 -36.12
CA GLU A 180 -23.19 -1.15 -37.09
C GLU A 180 -21.78 -1.41 -36.55
N GLY A 181 -21.53 -1.13 -35.27
CA GLY A 181 -20.27 -1.47 -34.60
C GLY A 181 -19.99 -2.97 -34.61
N ILE A 182 -20.99 -3.79 -34.29
CA ILE A 182 -20.89 -5.25 -34.38
C ILE A 182 -20.66 -5.71 -35.82
N ALA A 183 -21.31 -5.10 -36.82
CA ALA A 183 -21.07 -5.42 -38.23
C ALA A 183 -19.65 -5.06 -38.68
N ARG A 184 -19.05 -3.97 -38.17
CA ARG A 184 -17.65 -3.58 -38.42
C ARG A 184 -16.69 -4.61 -37.82
N LEU A 185 -16.86 -4.99 -36.55
CA LEU A 185 -16.07 -6.05 -35.90
C LEU A 185 -16.18 -7.39 -36.67
N ALA A 186 -17.39 -7.76 -37.09
CA ALA A 186 -17.62 -8.99 -37.85
C ALA A 186 -16.92 -9.00 -39.23
N ALA A 187 -16.69 -7.84 -39.85
CA ALA A 187 -15.95 -7.73 -41.11
C ALA A 187 -14.45 -8.10 -40.95
N TYR A 188 -13.88 -7.88 -39.76
CA TYR A 188 -12.54 -8.33 -39.37
C TYR A 188 -12.54 -9.74 -38.75
N GLY A 189 -13.64 -10.48 -38.85
CA GLY A 189 -13.78 -11.85 -38.33
C GLY A 189 -14.11 -11.95 -36.84
N ILE A 190 -14.37 -10.82 -36.18
CA ILE A 190 -14.54 -10.74 -34.72
C ILE A 190 -16.03 -10.90 -34.37
N GLN A 191 -16.37 -11.99 -33.69
CA GLN A 191 -17.74 -12.24 -33.22
C GLN A 191 -17.95 -11.55 -31.86
N ALA A 192 -18.82 -10.54 -31.84
CA ALA A 192 -19.11 -9.76 -30.64
C ALA A 192 -20.62 -9.62 -30.41
N GLU A 193 -21.02 -9.64 -29.14
CA GLU A 193 -22.36 -9.27 -28.67
C GLU A 193 -22.31 -7.85 -28.08
N PRO A 194 -23.45 -7.13 -27.96
CA PRO A 194 -23.48 -5.79 -27.33
C PRO A 194 -22.84 -5.74 -25.93
N THR A 195 -22.96 -6.85 -25.19
CA THR A 195 -22.44 -7.01 -23.81
C THR A 195 -21.02 -7.58 -23.75
N SER A 196 -20.41 -7.96 -24.87
CA SER A 196 -19.01 -8.40 -24.93
C SER A 196 -18.08 -7.27 -24.51
N ARG A 197 -17.09 -7.56 -23.66
CA ARG A 197 -16.06 -6.59 -23.28
C ARG A 197 -14.96 -6.54 -24.31
N ILE A 198 -14.43 -5.34 -24.57
CA ILE A 198 -13.32 -5.15 -25.51
C ILE A 198 -12.10 -5.99 -25.14
N ARG A 199 -11.78 -6.10 -23.84
CA ARG A 199 -10.68 -6.97 -23.40
C ARG A 199 -10.92 -8.44 -23.72
N ASP A 200 -12.14 -8.96 -23.48
CA ASP A 200 -12.44 -10.37 -23.70
C ASP A 200 -12.42 -10.71 -25.21
N LEU A 201 -12.66 -9.72 -26.08
CA LEU A 201 -12.51 -9.81 -27.52
C LEU A 201 -11.03 -9.71 -27.97
N ALA A 202 -10.23 -8.82 -27.34
CA ALA A 202 -8.79 -8.71 -27.60
C ALA A 202 -8.04 -9.98 -27.18
N ASP A 203 -8.32 -10.49 -25.97
CA ASP A 203 -7.78 -11.75 -25.43
C ASP A 203 -8.16 -12.98 -26.31
N ALA A 204 -9.15 -12.84 -27.22
CA ALA A 204 -9.63 -13.87 -28.14
C ALA A 204 -9.23 -13.65 -29.62
N THR A 205 -8.53 -12.57 -29.95
CA THR A 205 -8.13 -12.20 -31.32
C THR A 205 -6.65 -11.81 -31.39
N GLU A 206 -6.17 -11.34 -32.55
CA GLU A 206 -4.82 -10.79 -32.72
C GLU A 206 -4.77 -9.25 -32.60
N TYR A 207 -5.90 -8.62 -32.28
CA TYR A 207 -6.07 -7.17 -32.21
C TYR A 207 -5.99 -6.67 -30.76
N GLU A 208 -5.34 -5.54 -30.54
CA GLU A 208 -5.27 -4.92 -29.22
C GLU A 208 -6.59 -4.20 -28.86
N PRO A 209 -6.86 -3.90 -27.57
CA PRO A 209 -8.05 -3.16 -27.17
C PRO A 209 -8.24 -1.78 -27.84
N GLY A 210 -7.17 -1.16 -28.34
CA GLY A 210 -7.22 0.06 -29.16
C GLY A 210 -7.74 -0.22 -30.57
N ASP A 211 -7.16 -1.20 -31.27
CA ASP A 211 -7.56 -1.64 -32.61
C ASP A 211 -9.06 -1.97 -32.71
N LEU A 212 -9.61 -2.65 -31.69
CA LEU A 212 -11.03 -2.97 -31.63
C LEU A 212 -11.92 -1.73 -31.55
N VAL A 213 -11.44 -0.68 -30.89
CA VAL A 213 -12.15 0.61 -30.79
C VAL A 213 -12.04 1.40 -32.09
N ASP A 214 -10.90 1.33 -32.76
CA ASP A 214 -10.70 1.95 -34.08
C ASP A 214 -11.60 1.28 -35.13
N ILE A 215 -11.69 -0.06 -35.13
CA ILE A 215 -12.65 -0.81 -35.96
C ILE A 215 -14.10 -0.41 -35.63
N LEU A 216 -14.46 -0.24 -34.36
CA LEU A 216 -15.79 0.22 -33.96
C LEU A 216 -16.08 1.64 -34.47
N LYS A 217 -15.11 2.56 -34.42
CA LYS A 217 -15.18 3.91 -35.01
C LYS A 217 -15.24 3.89 -36.53
N GLY A 218 -14.81 2.80 -37.18
CA GLY A 218 -14.80 2.62 -38.63
C GLY A 218 -13.47 3.01 -39.28
N MET A 219 -12.40 3.03 -38.49
CA MET A 219 -11.01 3.25 -38.90
C MET A 219 -10.32 1.89 -39.13
N GLU A 220 -9.14 1.89 -39.73
CA GLU A 220 -8.33 0.67 -39.85
C GLU A 220 -7.57 0.41 -38.53
N PRO A 221 -7.44 -0.85 -38.07
CA PRO A 221 -6.68 -1.15 -36.86
C PRO A 221 -5.20 -0.77 -37.03
N GLY A 222 -4.57 -0.28 -35.95
CA GLY A 222 -3.19 0.18 -35.94
C GLY A 222 -2.96 1.63 -36.36
N THR A 223 -4.00 2.46 -36.57
CA THR A 223 -3.86 3.88 -36.93
C THR A 223 -3.60 4.80 -35.73
N HIS A 224 -2.84 4.35 -34.72
CA HIS A 224 -2.33 5.21 -33.66
C HIS A 224 -1.16 6.05 -34.20
N GLU A 225 -1.48 7.09 -34.98
CA GLU A 225 -0.52 8.09 -35.42
C GLU A 225 0.05 8.84 -34.19
N GLU A 226 1.36 9.09 -34.22
CA GLU A 226 2.11 9.83 -33.21
C GLU A 226 1.75 11.33 -33.26
N GLU A 227 0.94 11.83 -32.33
CA GLU A 227 0.88 13.25 -31.92
C GLU A 227 0.93 13.39 -30.39
#